data_AF-A0A6V7LNF4-F1
#
_entry.id   AF-A0A6V7LNF4-F1
#
_cell.length_a   1.000
_cell.length_b   1.000
_cell.length_c   1.000
_cell.angle_alpha   90.00
_cell.angle_beta   90.00
_cell.angle_gamma   90.00
#
_symmetry.space_group_name_H-M   'P 1'
#
loop_
_entity.id
_entity.type
_entity.pdbx_description
1 polymer ?
#
loop_
_entity_poly.entity_id
_entity_poly.type
_entity_poly.pdbx_seq_one_letter_code
_entity_poly.pdbx_strand_id
1 'polypeptide(L)' 'AGVILVSHDERLIRLVCTELWVCGQGSVRCIEGGFDEYRKIIEKELEA' A
#
# COMPACT_ATOMS: atom_id res chain seq x y z
N ALA A 1 -11.52 -18.18 -0.03
CA ALA A 1 -11.94 -17.05 0.82
C ALA A 1 -10.85 -16.00 0.76
N GLY A 2 -11.21 -14.72 0.63
CA GLY A 2 -10.25 -13.61 0.62
C GLY A 2 -10.52 -12.67 1.80
N VAL A 3 -9.51 -11.92 2.21
CA VAL A 3 -9.59 -10.95 3.31
C VAL A 3 -9.08 -9.61 2.79
N ILE A 4 -9.81 -8.54 3.07
CA ILE A 4 -9.34 -7.16 2.86
C ILE A 4 -8.96 -6.62 4.23
N LEU A 5 -7.73 -6.14 4.34
CA LEU A 5 -7.22 -5.47 5.53
C LEU A 5 -6.99 -4.00 5.22
N VAL A 6 -7.58 -3.12 6.04
CA VAL A 6 -7.27 -1.70 6.07
C VAL A 6 -6.69 -1.40 7.44
N SER A 7 -5.45 -0.91 7.48
CA SER A 7 -4.74 -0.62 8.72
C SER A 7 -3.76 0.52 8.51
N HIS A 8 -3.37 1.16 9.61
CA HIS A 8 -2.27 2.11 9.65
C HIS A 8 -0.98 1.49 10.24
N ASP A 9 -1.03 0.28 10.81
CA ASP A 9 0.15 -0.42 11.36
C ASP A 9 0.90 -1.16 10.24
N GLU A 10 2.10 -0.68 9.91
CA GLU A 10 2.99 -1.25 8.89
C GLU A 10 3.31 -2.74 9.14
N ARG A 11 3.56 -3.13 10.39
CA ARG A 11 3.98 -4.51 10.71
C ARG A 11 2.84 -5.47 10.44
N LEU A 12 1.61 -5.09 10.80
CA LEU A 12 0.42 -5.91 10.53
C LEU A 12 0.21 -6.07 9.02
N ILE A 13 0.33 -4.98 8.26
CA ILE A 13 0.19 -4.99 6.80
C ILE A 13 1.23 -5.93 6.18
N ARG A 14 2.50 -5.79 6.57
CA ARG A 14 3.59 -6.65 6.05
C ARG A 14 3.42 -8.12 6.40
N LEU A 15 2.79 -8.43 7.53
CA LEU A 15 2.66 -9.80 8.03
C LEU A 15 1.48 -10.55 7.41
N VAL A 16 0.42 -9.82 7.01
CA VAL A 16 -0.85 -10.41 6.55
C VAL A 16 -1.11 -10.19 5.06
N CYS A 17 -0.76 -9.02 4.51
CA CYS A 17 -1.10 -8.68 3.13
C CYS A 17 -0.09 -9.26 2.15
N THR A 18 -0.58 -9.96 1.14
CA THR A 18 0.21 -10.45 0.00
C THR A 18 0.35 -9.41 -1.11
N GLU A 19 -0.54 -8.43 -1.14
CA GLU A 19 -0.62 -7.37 -2.13
C GLU A 19 -1.10 -6.08 -1.46
N LEU A 20 -0.78 -4.94 -2.07
CA LEU A 20 -1.12 -3.61 -1.55
C LEU A 20 -1.88 -2.83 -2.61
N TRP A 21 -2.99 -2.23 -2.19
CA TRP A 21 -3.89 -1.48 -3.06
C TRP A 21 -3.92 -0.03 -2.60
N VAL A 22 -3.61 0.89 -3.50
CA VAL A 22 -3.64 2.34 -3.23
C VAL A 22 -4.82 2.96 -3.92
N CYS A 23 -5.65 3.61 -3.11
CA CYS A 23 -6.80 4.38 -3.56
C CYS A 23 -6.39 5.85 -3.68
N GLY A 24 -6.50 6.43 -4.88
CA GLY A 24 -6.13 7.82 -5.13
C GLY A 24 -6.44 8.25 -6.56
N GLN A 25 -6.58 9.56 -6.78
CA GLN A 25 -6.81 10.15 -8.11
C GLN A 25 -8.02 9.54 -8.86
N GLY A 26 -9.07 9.18 -8.12
CA GLY A 26 -10.27 8.56 -8.71
C GLY A 26 -10.07 7.12 -9.20
N SER A 27 -8.96 6.47 -8.85
CA SER A 27 -8.65 5.10 -9.24
C SER A 27 -8.13 4.27 -8.06
N VAL A 28 -8.07 2.95 -8.26
CA VAL A 28 -7.39 2.04 -7.33
C VAL A 28 -6.35 1.27 -8.12
N ARG A 29 -5.12 1.25 -7.61
CA ARG A 29 -3.99 0.59 -8.26
C ARG A 29 -3.32 -0.40 -7.31
N CYS A 30 -3.03 -1.59 -7.81
CA CYS A 30 -2.20 -2.55 -7.09
C CYS A 30 -0.73 -2.12 -7.19
N ILE A 31 -0.01 -2.17 -6.09
CA ILE A 31 1.42 -1.88 -6.02
C ILE A 31 2.20 -3.19 -6.03
N GLU A 32 2.99 -3.37 -7.09
CA GLU A 32 4.02 -4.40 -7.15
C GLU A 32 5.21 -3.99 -6.28
N GLY A 33 5.80 -4.93 -5.51
CA GLY A 33 6.91 -4.63 -4.60
C GLY A 33 6.50 -4.33 -3.15
N GLY A 34 5.21 -4.44 -2.81
CA GLY A 34 4.73 -4.42 -1.44
C GLY A 34 4.89 -3.06 -0.74
N PHE A 35 5.08 -3.09 0.58
CA PHE A 35 5.05 -1.88 1.41
C PHE A 35 6.24 -0.94 1.14
N ASP A 36 7.39 -1.49 0.78
CA ASP A 36 8.58 -0.68 0.48
C ASP A 36 8.40 0.19 -0.77
N GLU A 37 7.72 -0.33 -1.79
CA GLU A 37 7.42 0.45 -2.99
C GLU A 37 6.34 1.51 -2.70
N TYR A 38 5.34 1.16 -1.90
CA TYR A 38 4.36 2.15 -1.40
C TYR A 38 5.05 3.30 -0.68
N ARG A 39 6.03 3.02 0.20
CA ARG A 39 6.77 4.05 0.94
C ARG A 39 7.49 5.02 0.00
N LYS A 40 8.21 4.51 -1.00
CA LYS A 40 8.92 5.34 -1.99
C LYS A 40 7.99 6.24 -2.79
N ILE A 41 6.78 5.76 -3.11
CA ILE A 41 5.77 6.56 -3.81
C ILE A 41 5.37 7.76 -2.95
N ILE A 42 5.06 7.52 -1.68
CA ILE A 42 4.67 8.59 -0.74
C ILE A 42 5.81 9.57 -0.50
N GLU A 43 7.05 9.09 -0.35
CA GLU A 43 8.22 9.95 -0.19
C GLU A 43 8.40 10.90 -1.40
N LYS A 44 8.25 10.39 -2.63
CA LYS A 44 8.29 11.23 -3.85
C LYS A 44 7.14 12.23 -3.94
N GLU A 45 5.95 11.86 -3.47
CA GLU A 45 4.79 12.78 -3.46
C GLU A 45 4.96 13.91 -2.45
N LEU A 46 5.68 13.68 -1.34
CA LEU A 46 5.96 14.70 -0.32
C LEU A 46 7.09 15.67 -0.72
N GLU A 47 7.99 15.25 -1.61
CA GLU A 47 9.09 16.07 -2.13
C GLU A 47 8.66 17.02 -3.26
N ALA A 48 7.48 16.80 -3.86
CA ALA A 48 6.92 17.58 -4.97
C ALA A 48 6.04 18.75 -4.50
#